data_AF-A0A820HGZ5-F1
#
_entry.id   AF-A0A820HGZ5-F1
#
_cell.length_a   1.000
_cell.length_b   1.000
_cell.length_c   1.000
_cell.angle_alpha   90.00
_cell.angle_beta   90.00
_cell.angle_gamma   90.00
#
_symmetry.space_group_name_H-M   'P 1'
#
loop_
_entity.id
_entity.type
_entity.pdbx_description
1 polymer ?
#
loop_
_entity_poly.entity_id
_entity_poly.type
_entity_poly.pdbx_seq_one_letter_code
_entity_poly.pdbx_strand_id
1 'polypeptide(L)'
;LVKAKEISDKKNENNKKNDQRNLSLANYGVILNLDELDGNENDLRKRQNLEDVKKQKLKDPLFFISPTRLTIHNLPPNIDDEQLRKLIVETLKKDKIPMKDIILNECRVMKKNKDSKKALG
;
A
#
# COMPACT_ATOMS: atom_id res chain seq x y z
N LEU A 1 38.65 7.46 5.45
CA LEU A 1 37.26 7.89 5.12
C LEU A 1 36.26 6.72 5.13
N VAL A 2 36.62 5.53 4.63
CA VAL A 2 35.74 4.33 4.64
C VAL A 2 35.39 3.86 6.07
N LYS A 3 36.37 3.80 6.98
CA LYS A 3 36.15 3.38 8.38
C LYS A 3 35.17 4.28 9.18
N ALA A 4 35.08 5.57 8.86
CA ALA A 4 34.20 6.49 9.59
C ALA A 4 32.70 6.24 9.27
N LYS A 5 32.42 5.79 8.03
CA LYS A 5 31.06 5.49 7.56
C LYS A 5 30.53 4.17 8.15
N GLU A 6 31.38 3.14 8.20
CA GLU A 6 31.05 1.87 8.82
C GLU A 6 30.79 1.98 10.34
N ILE A 7 31.52 2.87 11.02
CA ILE A 7 31.32 3.14 12.45
C ILE A 7 30.03 3.92 12.69
N SER A 8 29.63 4.85 11.81
CA SER A 8 28.33 5.54 11.93
C SER A 8 27.16 4.61 11.65
N ASP A 9 27.28 3.71 10.68
CA ASP A 9 26.21 2.77 10.32
C ASP A 9 25.97 1.73 11.43
N LYS A 10 27.03 1.20 12.04
CA LYS A 10 26.94 0.28 13.20
C LYS A 10 26.41 0.95 14.47
N LYS A 11 26.68 2.24 14.69
CA LYS A 11 26.15 2.98 15.86
C LYS A 11 24.65 3.27 15.73
N ASN A 12 24.14 3.37 14.48
CA ASN A 12 22.72 3.55 14.19
C ASN A 12 21.92 2.25 14.32
N GLU A 13 22.50 1.08 14.08
CA GLU A 13 21.81 -0.21 14.28
C GLU A 13 21.48 -0.50 15.74
N ASN A 14 22.43 -0.23 16.65
CA ASN A 14 22.26 -0.51 18.09
C ASN A 14 21.35 0.50 18.81
N ASN A 15 20.97 1.60 18.14
CA ASN A 15 20.09 2.66 18.65
C ASN A 15 18.81 2.82 17.82
N LYS A 16 18.48 1.84 16.96
CA LYS A 16 17.14 1.76 16.37
C LYS A 16 16.16 1.44 17.48
N LYS A 17 15.66 2.48 18.16
CA LYS A 17 14.33 2.43 18.76
C LYS A 17 13.43 1.78 17.72
N ASN A 18 12.78 0.67 18.06
CA ASN A 18 11.91 -0.07 17.15
C ASN A 18 10.92 0.91 16.51
N ASP A 19 11.23 1.31 15.28
CA ASP A 19 10.45 2.30 14.55
C ASP A 19 9.12 1.65 14.19
N GLN A 20 8.06 2.04 14.91
CA GLN A 20 6.71 1.46 14.77
C GLN A 20 6.03 1.87 13.46
N ARG A 21 6.71 2.61 12.59
CA ARG A 21 6.15 3.09 11.31
C ARG A 21 6.03 2.03 10.22
N ASN A 22 6.58 0.83 10.44
CA ASN A 22 6.57 -0.29 9.49
C ASN A 22 7.11 0.06 8.10
N LEU A 23 8.17 0.87 8.03
CA LEU A 23 8.71 1.41 6.77
C LEU A 23 9.19 0.33 5.79
N SER A 24 9.53 -0.86 6.25
CA SER A 24 9.84 -1.99 5.36
C SER A 24 8.68 -2.30 4.41
N LEU A 25 7.44 -2.17 4.89
CA LEU A 25 6.22 -2.46 4.13
C LEU A 25 6.02 -1.50 2.94
N ALA A 26 6.65 -0.32 2.92
CA ALA A 26 6.48 0.66 1.84
C ALA A 26 6.97 0.16 0.48
N ASN A 27 7.95 -0.74 0.47
CA ASN A 27 8.59 -1.18 -0.78
C ASN A 27 7.95 -2.44 -1.38
N TYR A 28 7.04 -3.09 -0.68
CA TYR A 28 6.39 -4.29 -1.20
C TYR A 28 5.37 -3.92 -2.28
N GLY A 29 5.37 -4.68 -3.37
CA GLY A 29 4.42 -4.50 -4.48
C GLY A 29 4.66 -3.25 -5.34
N VAL A 30 5.82 -2.61 -5.20
CA VAL A 30 6.23 -1.51 -6.10
C VAL A 30 6.52 -2.09 -7.48
N ILE A 31 5.87 -1.53 -8.49
CA ILE A 31 6.08 -1.88 -9.89
C ILE A 31 6.90 -0.77 -10.54
N LEU A 32 8.02 -1.16 -11.15
CA LEU A 32 8.99 -0.21 -11.70
C LEU A 32 8.86 -0.09 -13.21
N ASN A 33 8.51 -1.18 -13.89
CA ASN A 33 8.57 -1.28 -15.34
C ASN A 33 7.22 -1.58 -15.98
N LEU A 34 7.07 -1.19 -17.24
CA LEU A 34 5.85 -1.42 -18.02
C LEU A 34 5.63 -2.91 -18.36
N ASP A 35 6.72 -3.67 -18.48
CA ASP A 35 6.70 -5.10 -18.78
C ASP A 35 6.05 -5.92 -17.65
N GLU A 36 6.05 -5.38 -16.43
CA GLU A 36 5.33 -5.95 -15.28
C GLU A 36 3.82 -5.67 -15.33
N LEU A 37 3.36 -4.91 -16.33
CA LEU A 37 2.03 -4.34 -16.40
C LEU A 37 1.41 -4.34 -17.80
N ASP A 38 1.24 -5.50 -18.43
CA ASP A 38 0.51 -5.71 -19.71
C ASP A 38 0.66 -4.62 -20.80
N GLY A 39 1.75 -3.83 -20.80
CA GLY A 39 1.94 -2.67 -21.66
C GLY A 39 1.13 -1.39 -21.33
N ASN A 40 0.39 -1.29 -20.21
CA ASN A 40 -0.51 -0.15 -19.96
C ASN A 40 0.18 1.05 -19.26
N GLU A 41 0.63 2.02 -20.05
CA GLU A 41 1.34 3.21 -19.55
C GLU A 41 0.51 4.08 -18.60
N ASN A 42 -0.80 4.18 -18.86
CA ASN A 42 -1.69 5.00 -18.03
C ASN A 42 -1.87 4.40 -16.63
N ASP A 43 -1.88 3.06 -16.52
CA ASP A 43 -1.94 2.41 -15.21
C ASP A 43 -0.60 2.54 -14.47
N LEU A 44 0.53 2.39 -15.17
CA LEU A 44 1.86 2.60 -14.60
C LEU A 44 1.99 4.02 -14.01
N ARG A 45 1.57 5.05 -14.76
CA ARG A 45 1.60 6.44 -14.30
C ARG A 45 0.74 6.66 -13.05
N LYS A 46 -0.44 6.05 -12.98
CA LYS A 46 -1.30 6.13 -11.79
C LYS A 46 -0.65 5.49 -10.56
N ARG A 47 -0.01 4.33 -10.75
CA ARG A 47 0.72 3.63 -9.68
C ARG A 47 1.92 4.46 -9.19
N GLN A 48 2.72 5.00 -10.10
CA GLN A 48 3.83 5.90 -9.76
C GLN A 48 3.38 7.12 -8.93
N ASN A 49 2.29 7.77 -9.33
CA ASN A 49 1.73 8.89 -8.56
C ASN A 49 1.33 8.49 -7.13
N LEU A 50 0.73 7.30 -6.94
CA LEU A 50 0.38 6.80 -5.61
C LEU A 50 1.63 6.52 -4.77
N GLU A 51 2.67 5.96 -5.38
CA GLU A 51 3.96 5.73 -4.75
C GLU A 51 4.63 7.03 -4.31
N ASP A 52 4.60 8.08 -5.13
CA ASP A 52 5.17 9.38 -4.79
C ASP A 52 4.42 10.05 -3.64
N VAL A 53 3.08 10.00 -3.65
CA VAL A 53 2.25 10.49 -2.52
C VAL A 53 2.57 9.73 -1.24
N LYS A 54 2.70 8.40 -1.31
CA LYS A 54 3.07 7.55 -0.17
C LYS A 54 4.45 7.94 0.37
N LYS A 55 5.46 8.06 -0.49
CA LYS A 55 6.82 8.48 -0.11
C LYS A 55 6.83 9.87 0.53
N GLN A 56 6.06 10.81 -0.01
CA GLN A 56 5.98 12.16 0.53
C GLN A 56 5.35 12.17 1.93
N LYS A 57 4.28 11.40 2.16
CA LYS A 57 3.65 11.28 3.49
C LYS A 57 4.58 10.64 4.52
N LEU A 58 5.31 9.59 4.15
CA LEU A 58 6.21 8.88 5.07
C LEU A 58 7.47 9.67 5.47
N LYS A 59 7.72 10.83 4.85
CA LYS A 59 8.73 11.78 5.35
C LYS A 59 8.33 12.36 6.71
N ASP A 60 7.03 12.51 6.97
CA ASP A 60 6.51 12.96 8.25
C ASP A 60 6.38 11.76 9.22
N PRO A 61 7.05 11.79 10.40
CA PRO A 61 7.00 10.71 11.40
C PRO A 61 5.60 10.40 11.94
N LEU A 62 4.63 11.30 11.79
CA LEU A 62 3.23 11.05 12.18
C LEU A 62 2.53 10.02 11.29
N PHE A 63 3.05 9.80 10.08
CA PHE A 63 2.54 8.78 9.16
C PHE A 63 3.25 7.45 9.36
N PHE A 64 2.45 6.37 9.40
CA PHE A 64 2.91 5.00 9.49
C PHE A 64 2.15 4.10 8.53
N ILE A 65 2.71 2.93 8.25
CA ILE A 65 2.07 1.92 7.40
C ILE A 65 1.35 0.93 8.31
N SER A 66 0.07 0.71 8.06
CA SER A 66 -0.69 -0.32 8.76
C SER A 66 -0.29 -1.71 8.24
N PRO A 67 0.08 -2.66 9.11
CA PRO A 67 0.46 -4.00 8.68
C PRO A 67 -0.74 -4.90 8.33
N THR A 68 -1.96 -4.48 8.68
CA THR A 68 -3.19 -5.29 8.55
C THR A 68 -4.26 -4.67 7.66
N ARG A 69 -4.02 -3.47 7.12
CA ARG A 69 -4.94 -2.78 6.22
C ARG A 69 -4.34 -2.71 4.83
N LEU A 70 -5.05 -3.27 3.86
CA LEU A 70 -4.71 -3.20 2.44
C LEU A 70 -5.63 -2.20 1.73
N THR A 71 -5.06 -1.39 0.84
CA THR A 71 -5.80 -0.49 -0.04
C THR A 71 -5.72 -0.99 -1.48
N ILE A 72 -6.87 -1.20 -2.11
CA ILE A 72 -6.96 -1.68 -3.48
C ILE A 72 -7.39 -0.51 -4.37
N HIS A 73 -6.60 -0.24 -5.41
CA HIS A 73 -6.88 0.80 -6.39
C HIS A 73 -7.40 0.21 -7.70
N ASN A 74 -7.91 1.07 -8.58
CA ASN A 74 -8.42 0.69 -9.90
C ASN A 74 -9.63 -0.29 -9.86
N LEU A 75 -10.49 -0.17 -8.83
CA LEU A 75 -11.74 -0.92 -8.78
C LEU A 75 -12.76 -0.37 -9.79
N PRO A 76 -13.48 -1.25 -10.52
CA PRO A 76 -14.62 -0.85 -11.34
C PRO A 76 -15.68 -0.07 -10.55
N PRO A 77 -16.34 0.94 -11.15
CA PRO A 77 -17.23 1.86 -10.44
C PRO A 77 -18.52 1.20 -9.93
N ASN A 78 -18.92 0.10 -10.55
CA ASN A 78 -20.09 -0.68 -10.18
C ASN A 78 -19.85 -1.57 -8.94
N ILE A 79 -18.60 -1.79 -8.52
CA ILE A 79 -18.30 -2.60 -7.34
C ILE A 79 -18.73 -1.85 -6.07
N ASP A 80 -19.47 -2.54 -5.22
CA ASP A 80 -19.84 -2.11 -3.86
C ASP A 80 -19.08 -2.90 -2.78
N ASP A 81 -19.34 -2.54 -1.52
CA ASP A 81 -18.68 -3.13 -0.36
C ASP A 81 -18.94 -4.65 -0.25
N GLU A 82 -20.15 -5.10 -0.59
CA GLU A 82 -20.52 -6.51 -0.53
C GLU A 82 -19.85 -7.33 -1.63
N GLN A 83 -19.85 -6.82 -2.85
CA GLN A 83 -19.21 -7.44 -4.00
C GLN A 83 -17.70 -7.53 -3.80
N LEU A 84 -17.07 -6.46 -3.30
CA LEU A 84 -15.65 -6.48 -2.98
C LEU A 84 -15.35 -7.54 -1.91
N ARG A 85 -16.16 -7.61 -0.84
CA ARG A 85 -15.97 -8.60 0.22
C ARG A 85 -16.12 -10.04 -0.29
N LYS A 86 -17.14 -10.30 -1.12
CA LYS A 86 -17.35 -11.61 -1.75
C LYS A 86 -16.16 -12.00 -2.61
N LEU A 87 -15.69 -11.08 -3.47
CA LEU A 87 -14.53 -11.30 -4.33
C LEU A 87 -13.27 -11.65 -3.53
N ILE A 88 -12.98 -10.93 -2.44
CA ILE A 88 -11.84 -11.22 -1.58
C ILE A 88 -11.96 -12.62 -0.97
N VAL A 89 -13.12 -12.95 -0.39
CA VAL A 89 -13.34 -14.27 0.23
C VAL A 89 -13.22 -15.40 -0.79
N GLU A 90 -13.76 -15.22 -2.00
CA GLU A 90 -13.67 -16.20 -3.08
C GLU A 90 -12.23 -16.43 -3.54
N THR A 91 -11.44 -15.36 -3.68
CA THR A 91 -10.01 -15.44 -4.02
C THR A 91 -9.24 -16.21 -2.94
N LEU A 92 -9.42 -15.85 -1.67
CA LEU A 92 -8.72 -16.54 -0.56
C LEU A 92 -9.12 -18.02 -0.44
N LYS A 93 -10.38 -18.36 -0.75
CA LYS A 93 -10.84 -19.76 -0.83
C LYS A 93 -10.17 -20.52 -1.97
N LYS A 94 -10.00 -19.89 -3.14
CA LYS A 94 -9.26 -20.49 -4.28
C LYS A 94 -7.81 -20.78 -3.92
N ASP A 95 -7.22 -19.90 -3.12
CA ASP A 95 -5.87 -20.07 -2.54
C ASP A 95 -5.83 -21.09 -1.38
N LYS A 96 -6.93 -21.81 -1.14
CA LYS A 96 -7.08 -22.87 -0.14
C LYS A 96 -6.91 -22.40 1.31
N ILE A 97 -7.16 -21.11 1.58
CA ILE A 97 -7.18 -20.58 2.94
C ILE A 97 -8.50 -21.00 3.60
N PRO A 98 -8.48 -21.65 4.78
CA PRO A 98 -9.69 -22.11 5.43
C PRO A 98 -10.51 -20.91 5.94
N MET A 99 -11.84 -21.01 5.86
CA MET A 99 -12.75 -19.90 6.18
C MET A 99 -12.57 -19.33 7.60
N LYS A 100 -12.20 -20.19 8.56
CA LYS A 100 -11.94 -19.79 9.96
C LYS A 100 -10.74 -18.85 10.12
N ASP A 101 -9.80 -18.84 9.18
CA ASP A 101 -8.59 -18.02 9.22
C ASP A 101 -8.78 -16.71 8.44
N ILE A 102 -9.92 -16.54 7.75
CA ILE A 102 -10.25 -15.33 7.00
C ILE A 102 -10.95 -14.33 7.92
N ILE A 103 -10.18 -13.37 8.45
CA ILE A 103 -10.68 -12.32 9.33
C ILE A 103 -10.73 -11.00 8.57
N LEU A 104 -11.93 -10.59 8.16
CA LEU A 104 -12.18 -9.29 7.52
C LEU A 104 -12.97 -8.39 8.47
N ASN A 105 -12.26 -7.57 9.24
CA ASN A 105 -12.87 -6.63 10.19
C ASN A 105 -13.65 -5.51 9.49
N GLU A 106 -13.13 -5.02 8.37
CA GLU A 106 -13.72 -3.94 7.59
C GLU A 106 -13.35 -4.12 6.12
N CYS A 107 -14.31 -3.90 5.22
CA CYS A 107 -14.12 -3.94 3.77
C CYS A 107 -15.03 -2.89 3.14
N ARG A 108 -14.44 -1.81 2.63
CA ARG A 108 -15.18 -0.65 2.10
C ARG A 108 -14.59 -0.17 0.79
N VAL A 109 -15.47 0.23 -0.11
CA VAL A 109 -15.14 0.87 -1.39
C VAL A 109 -15.15 2.38 -1.22
N MET A 110 -14.00 3.01 -1.41
CA MET A 110 -13.90 4.46 -1.43
C MET A 110 -14.33 4.99 -2.80
N LYS A 111 -15.51 5.61 -2.88
CA LYS A 111 -16.02 6.24 -4.12
C LYS A 111 -15.81 7.76 -4.06
N LYS A 112 -15.45 8.35 -5.20
CA LYS A 112 -15.45 9.82 -5.34
C LYS A 112 -16.90 10.28 -5.39
N ASN A 113 -17.33 11.10 -4.43
CA ASN A 113 -18.62 11.78 -4.52
C ASN A 113 -18.55 12.79 -5.67
N LYS A 114 -19.51 12.75 -6.61
CA LYS A 114 -19.57 13.69 -7.74
C LYS A 114 -19.89 15.13 -7.29
N ASP A 115 -20.37 15.32 -6.06
CA ASP A 115 -20.89 16.60 -5.56
C ASP A 115 -19.86 17.47 -4.83
N SER A 116 -18.62 17.01 -4.63
CA SER A 116 -17.56 17.88 -4.13
C SER A 116 -16.86 18.60 -5.29
N LYS A 117 -17.35 19.80 -5.61
CA LYS A 117 -16.59 20.81 -6.35
C LYS A 117 -15.16 20.87 -5.77
N LYS A 118 -14.15 20.60 -6.62
CA LYS A 118 -12.71 20.79 -6.40
C LYS A 118 -12.23 20.64 -4.94
N ALA A 119 -11.74 19.45 -4.59
CA ALA A 119 -10.75 19.33 -3.52
C ALA A 119 -9.35 19.28 -4.16
N LEU A 120 -8.46 20.13 -3.64
CA LEU A 120 -7.13 20.43 -4.18
C LEU A 120 -6.28 19.18 -4.44
N GLY A 121 -5.79 19.11 -5.68
CA GLY A 121 -4.62 18.39 -6.12
C GLY A 121 -3.97 19.25 -7.20
#